data_AF-A0A2T1DD69-F1
#
_entry.id   AF-A0A2T1DD69-F1
#
_cell.length_a   1.000
_cell.length_b   1.000
_cell.length_c   1.000
_cell.angle_alpha   90.00
_cell.angle_beta   90.00
_cell.angle_gamma   90.00
#
_symmetry.space_group_name_H-M   'P 1'
#
loop_
_entity.id
_entity.type
_entity.pdbx_description
1 polymer ?
#
loop_
_entity_poly.entity_id
_entity_poly.type
_entity_poly.pdbx_seq_one_letter_code
_entity_poly.pdbx_strand_id
1 'polypeptide(L)' 'MTVQIEILASDVPVTKAQQAVLDALKGRSTVSFEELIDQSGFSSPLPLISRLNHLIERGRLRLLPE' A
#
# COMPACT_ATOMS: atom_id res chain seq x y z
N MET A 1 12.75 3.51 7.50
CA MET A 1 11.65 4.40 7.95
C MET A 1 10.36 3.61 7.85
N THR A 2 9.65 3.44 8.97
CA THR A 2 8.39 2.68 9.05
C THR A 2 7.22 3.63 9.00
N VAL A 3 6.16 3.27 8.28
CA VAL A 3 4.92 4.06 8.23
C VAL A 3 3.76 3.24 8.80
N GLN A 4 2.91 3.90 9.59
CA GLN A 4 1.65 3.31 10.04
C GLN A 4 0.58 3.50 8.96
N ILE A 5 -0.15 2.42 8.70
CA ILE A 5 -1.10 2.32 7.60
C ILE A 5 -2.39 1.68 8.06
N GLU A 6 -3.50 2.19 7.55
CA GLU A 6 -4.82 1.63 7.72
C GLU A 6 -5.42 1.31 6.35
N ILE A 7 -5.87 0.07 6.15
CA ILE A 7 -6.64 -0.33 4.96
C ILE A 7 -8.10 0.00 5.21
N LEU A 8 -8.66 0.87 4.38
CA LEU A 8 -10.05 1.28 4.47
C LEU A 8 -10.93 0.33 3.64
N ALA A 9 -12.08 -0.05 4.20
CA ALA A 9 -13.11 -0.74 3.44
C ALA A 9 -13.70 0.22 2.41
N SER A 10 -13.58 -0.12 1.12
CA SER A 10 -14.13 0.71 0.04
C SER A 10 -14.48 -0.14 -1.17
N ASP A 11 -15.54 0.26 -1.86
CA ASP A 11 -16.09 -0.41 -3.04
C ASP A 11 -15.37 -0.01 -4.34
N VAL A 12 -14.36 0.86 -4.26
CA VAL A 12 -13.61 1.30 -5.43
C VAL A 12 -12.84 0.11 -6.01
N PRO A 13 -13.06 -0.28 -7.28
CA PRO A 13 -12.34 -1.39 -7.89
C PRO A 13 -10.85 -1.09 -7.96
N VAL A 14 -10.02 -2.08 -7.61
CA VAL A 14 -8.57 -2.00 -7.64
C VAL A 14 -8.01 -2.87 -8.76
N THR A 15 -6.91 -2.43 -9.37
CA THR A 15 -6.16 -3.23 -10.34
C THR A 15 -5.48 -4.41 -9.65
N LYS A 16 -5.08 -5.45 -10.41
CA LYS A 16 -4.31 -6.59 -9.87
C LYS A 16 -3.04 -6.15 -9.12
N ALA A 17 -2.34 -5.15 -9.63
CA ALA A 17 -1.12 -4.64 -8.99
C ALA A 17 -1.42 -3.90 -7.68
N GLN A 18 -2.53 -3.16 -7.61
CA GLN A 18 -2.99 -2.53 -6.36
C GLN A 18 -3.49 -3.57 -5.35
N GLN A 19 -4.17 -4.62 -5.81
CA GLN A 19 -4.57 -5.73 -4.95
C GLN A 19 -3.35 -6.42 -4.33
N ALA A 20 -2.28 -6.67 -5.09
CA ALA A 20 -1.04 -7.22 -4.56
C ALA A 20 -0.42 -6.36 -3.46
N VAL A 21 -0.47 -5.02 -3.62
CA VAL A 21 -0.05 -4.09 -2.55
C VAL A 21 -0.96 -4.22 -1.33
N LEU A 22 -2.29 -4.24 -1.50
CA LEU A 22 -3.22 -4.41 -0.38
C LEU A 22 -3.05 -5.74 0.34
N ASP A 23 -2.77 -6.82 -0.40
CA ASP A 23 -2.53 -8.15 0.17
C ASP A 23 -1.21 -8.19 0.96
N ALA A 24 -0.15 -7.52 0.48
CA ALA A 24 1.09 -7.36 1.22
C ALA A 24 0.90 -6.57 2.54
N LEU A 25 -0.06 -5.64 2.56
CA LEU A 25 -0.41 -4.84 3.73
C LEU A 25 -1.44 -5.50 4.64
N LYS A 26 -2.10 -6.57 4.19
CA LYS A 26 -3.22 -7.17 4.92
C LYS A 26 -2.75 -7.77 6.25
N GLY A 27 -3.38 -7.34 7.33
CA GLY A 27 -3.02 -7.77 8.69
C GLY A 27 -1.77 -7.08 9.25
N ARG A 28 -1.21 -6.08 8.55
CA ARG A 28 -0.09 -5.27 9.03
C ARG A 28 -0.58 -3.85 9.32
N SER A 29 -0.28 -3.36 10.52
CA SER A 29 -0.57 -1.97 10.94
C SER A 29 0.60 -1.03 10.65
N THR A 30 1.80 -1.59 10.52
CA THR A 30 3.05 -0.89 10.31
C THR A 30 3.84 -1.63 9.26
N VAL A 31 4.45 -0.90 8.34
CA VAL A 31 5.24 -1.50 7.26
C VAL A 31 6.46 -0.65 6.93
N SER A 32 7.57 -1.33 6.64
CA SER A 32 8.74 -0.69 6.04
C SER A 32 8.55 -0.57 4.53
N PHE A 33 8.95 0.57 3.96
CA PHE A 33 8.93 0.76 2.52
C PHE A 33 9.79 -0.27 1.77
N GLU A 34 10.92 -0.70 2.37
CA GLU A 34 11.80 -1.74 1.80
C GLU A 34 11.10 -3.10 1.76
N GLU A 35 10.45 -3.50 2.86
CA GLU A 35 9.70 -4.76 2.92
C GLU A 35 8.55 -4.80 1.91
N LEU A 36 7.90 -3.65 1.69
CA LEU A 36 6.84 -3.52 0.70
C LEU A 36 7.35 -3.77 -0.73
N ILE A 37 8.53 -3.26 -1.08
CA ILE A 37 9.14 -3.48 -2.40
C ILE A 37 9.39 -4.98 -2.61
N ASP A 38 10.01 -5.62 -1.62
CA ASP A 38 10.33 -7.04 -1.68
C ASP A 38 9.08 -7.93 -1.80
N GLN A 39 8.01 -7.60 -1.06
CA GLN A 39 6.78 -8.39 -1.04
C GLN A 39 5.85 -8.15 -2.23
N SER A 40 5.86 -6.93 -2.78
CA SER A 40 5.02 -6.58 -3.93
C SER A 40 5.62 -7.00 -5.27
N GLY A 41 6.88 -7.45 -5.29
CA GLY A 41 7.57 -7.93 -6.48
C GLY A 41 7.90 -6.83 -7.48
N PHE A 42 7.97 -5.57 -7.04
CA PHE A 42 8.37 -4.46 -7.91
C PHE A 42 9.89 -4.34 -7.99
N SER A 43 10.42 -4.26 -9.21
CA SER A 43 11.85 -4.03 -9.45
C SER A 43 12.30 -2.59 -9.16
N SER A 44 11.36 -1.68 -8.85
CA SER A 44 11.64 -0.27 -8.62
C SER A 44 10.66 0.31 -7.57
N PRO A 45 11.08 1.29 -6.77
CA PRO A 45 10.23 1.97 -5.79
C PRO A 45 9.19 2.90 -6.41
N LEU A 46 9.45 3.51 -7.59
CA LEU A 46 8.54 4.52 -8.17
C LEU A 46 7.15 3.95 -8.50
N PRO A 47 7.03 2.77 -9.13
CA PRO A 47 5.73 2.18 -9.40
C PRO A 47 4.97 1.79 -8.13
N LEU A 48 5.67 1.47 -7.04
CA LEU A 48 5.04 1.19 -5.75
C LEU A 48 4.47 2.47 -5.14
N ILE A 49 5.24 3.55 -5.10
CA ILE A 49 4.81 4.86 -4.57
C ILE A 49 3.58 5.36 -5.32
N SER A 50 3.60 5.30 -6.66
CA SER A 50 2.46 5.70 -7.48
C SER A 50 1.18 4.94 -7.11
N ARG A 51 1.28 3.62 -6.83
CA ARG A 51 0.13 2.80 -6.46
C ARG A 51 -0.35 3.08 -5.04
N LEU A 52 0.57 3.30 -4.10
CA LEU A 52 0.24 3.71 -2.74
C LEU A 52 -0.50 5.05 -2.75
N ASN A 53 0.00 6.05 -3.48
CA ASN A 53 -0.65 7.34 -3.63
C ASN A 53 -2.05 7.19 -4.25
N HIS A 54 -2.18 6.39 -5.32
CA HIS A 54 -3.49 6.11 -5.89
C HIS A 54 -4.46 5.45 -4.90
N LEU A 55 -3.99 4.50 -4.10
CA LEU A 55 -4.82 3.86 -3.08
C LEU A 55 -5.21 4.86 -1.97
N ILE A 56 -4.34 5.79 -1.62
CA ILE A 56 -4.64 6.87 -0.66
C ILE A 56 -5.68 7.84 -1.22
N GLU A 57 -5.47 8.34 -2.43
CA GLU A 57 -6.40 9.25 -3.12
C GLU A 57 -7.79 8.64 -3.31
N ARG A 58 -7.85 7.32 -3.54
CA ARG A 58 -9.11 6.58 -3.70
C ARG A 58 -9.76 6.18 -2.38
N GLY A 59 -9.19 6.57 -1.24
CA GLY A 59 -9.71 6.21 0.08
C GLY A 59 -9.67 4.71 0.37
N ARG A 60 -8.70 3.99 -0.20
CA ARG A 60 -8.42 2.57 0.07
C ARG A 60 -7.33 2.39 1.14
N LEU A 61 -6.43 3.36 1.24
CA LEU A 61 -5.36 3.40 2.23
C LEU A 61 -5.37 4.75 2.95
N ARG A 62 -4.97 4.75 4.22
CA ARG A 62 -4.71 5.95 4.99
C ARG A 62 -3.37 5.81 5.70
N LEU A 63 -2.57 6.89 5.64
CA LEU A 63 -1.36 7.02 6.45
C LEU A 63 -1.77 7.59 7.80
N LEU A 64 -1.31 6.95 8.88
CA LEU A 64 -1.52 7.45 10.25
C LEU A 64 -0.29 8.27 10.65
N PRO A 65 -0.47 9.43 11.32
CA PRO A 65 0.64 10.18 11.89
C PRO A 65 1.33 9.36 12.99
N GLU A 66 2.63 9.59 13.17
CA GLU A 66 3.45 8.97 14.22
C GLU A 66 3.03 9.38 15.64
#